data_AF-A0A535EFM0-F1
#
_entry.id   AF-A0A535EFM0-F1
#
_cell.length_a   1.000
_cell.length_b   1.000
_cell.length_c   1.000
_cell.angle_alpha   90.00
_cell.angle_beta   90.00
_cell.angle_gamma   90.00
#
_symmetry.space_group_name_H-M   'P 1'
#
loop_
_entity.id
_entity.type
_entity.pdbx_description
1 polymer ?
#
loop_
_entity_poly.entity_id
_entity_poly.type
_entity_poly.pdbx_seq_one_letter_code
_entity_poly.pdbx_strand_id
1 'polypeptide(L)'
;MPGSWTPATLLRRASRGQCANVRFGDLVALVEALGFRLRRVAGSPHIYAHPHLDELVNLQEVNGQAKPYQVRQVTRIALRYALPLRSRR
;
A
#
# COMPACT_ATOMS: atom_id res chain seq x y z
N MET A 1 6.75 -18.32 1.01
CA MET A 1 6.65 -17.07 0.20
C MET A 1 7.43 -15.97 0.94
N PRO A 2 8.46 -15.30 0.40
CA PRO A 2 9.12 -14.25 1.17
C PRO A 2 8.14 -13.07 1.27
N GLY A 3 7.68 -12.79 2.48
CA GLY A 3 6.73 -11.73 2.75
C GLY A 3 6.53 -11.58 4.25
N SER A 4 7.29 -10.64 4.77
CA SER A 4 7.11 -9.99 6.06
C SER A 4 7.89 -8.67 5.95
N TRP A 5 7.61 -7.93 4.86
CA TRP A 5 8.23 -6.64 4.63
C TRP A 5 7.67 -5.65 5.64
N THR A 6 8.53 -4.87 6.26
CA THR A 6 8.05 -3.69 6.97
C THR A 6 7.62 -2.64 5.95
N PRO A 7 6.71 -1.72 6.29
CA PRO A 7 6.34 -0.62 5.40
C PRO A 7 7.56 0.12 4.82
N ALA A 8 8.58 0.36 5.64
CA ALA A 8 9.80 1.04 5.23
C ALA A 8 10.62 0.24 4.21
N THR A 9 10.78 -1.08 4.41
CA THR A 9 11.53 -1.92 3.46
C THR A 9 10.76 -2.12 2.16
N LEU A 10 9.43 -2.26 2.23
CA LEU A 10 8.58 -2.36 1.04
C LEU A 10 8.61 -1.08 0.21
N LEU A 11 8.42 0.08 0.83
CA LEU A 11 8.42 1.37 0.13
C LEU A 11 9.76 1.63 -0.58
N ARG A 12 10.87 1.39 0.12
CA ARG A 12 12.23 1.55 -0.46
C ARG A 12 12.47 0.60 -1.63
N ARG A 13 11.95 -0.63 -1.56
CA ARG A 13 12.08 -1.61 -2.64
C ARG A 13 11.24 -1.20 -3.84
N ALA A 14 9.99 -0.81 -3.62
CA ALA A 14 9.07 -0.39 -4.66
C ALA A 14 9.50 0.91 -5.36
N SER A 15 10.11 1.85 -4.64
CA SER A 15 10.65 3.09 -5.24
C SER A 15 11.78 2.84 -6.24
N ARG A 16 12.44 1.68 -6.15
CA ARG A 16 13.44 1.20 -7.13
C ARG A 16 12.84 0.36 -8.26
N GLY A 17 11.51 0.38 -8.42
CA GLY A 17 10.78 -0.35 -9.45
C GLY A 17 10.44 -1.80 -9.10
N GLN A 18 10.89 -2.32 -7.96
CA GLN A 18 10.64 -3.71 -7.56
C GLN A 18 9.26 -3.87 -6.90
N CYS A 19 8.23 -4.04 -7.74
CA CYS A 19 6.82 -4.04 -7.30
C CYS A 19 6.13 -5.41 -7.35
N ALA A 20 6.84 -6.47 -7.74
CA ALA A 20 6.31 -7.83 -7.85
C ALA A 20 6.56 -8.65 -6.57
N ASN A 21 5.83 -9.76 -6.42
CA ASN A 21 5.93 -10.70 -5.30
C ASN A 21 5.72 -10.00 -3.93
N VAL A 22 4.66 -9.20 -3.84
CA VAL A 22 4.27 -8.49 -2.61
C VAL A 22 3.00 -9.14 -2.07
N ARG A 23 3.03 -9.57 -0.80
CA ARG A 23 1.82 -10.08 -0.14
C ARG A 23 0.82 -8.95 -0.01
N PHE A 24 -0.46 -9.27 -0.17
CA PHE A 24 -1.51 -8.28 -0.05
C PHE A 24 -1.48 -7.56 1.32
N GLY A 25 -1.28 -8.34 2.40
CA GLY A 25 -1.13 -7.80 3.75
C GLY A 25 0.05 -6.83 3.91
N ASP A 26 1.17 -7.06 3.23
CA ASP A 26 2.33 -6.15 3.29
C ASP A 26 1.99 -4.80 2.63
N LEU A 27 1.25 -4.81 1.51
CA LEU A 27 0.79 -3.58 0.86
C LEU A 27 -0.26 -2.85 1.70
N VAL A 28 -1.18 -3.57 2.35
CA VAL A 28 -2.14 -2.99 3.30
C VAL A 28 -1.40 -2.30 4.45
N ALA A 29 -0.44 -2.99 5.08
CA ALA A 29 0.36 -2.42 6.16
C ALA A 29 1.12 -1.16 5.72
N LEU A 30 1.63 -1.13 4.48
CA LEU A 30 2.25 0.07 3.91
C LEU A 30 1.24 1.21 3.75
N VAL A 31 0.07 0.94 3.17
CA VAL A 31 -0.98 1.95 2.95
C VAL A 31 -1.46 2.55 4.28
N GLU A 32 -1.68 1.73 5.30
CA GLU A 32 -2.03 2.19 6.64
C GLU A 32 -0.91 3.01 7.28
N ALA A 33 0.35 2.57 7.15
CA ALA A 33 1.51 3.30 7.67
C ALA A 33 1.70 4.66 6.98
N LEU A 34 1.27 4.82 5.72
CA LEU A 34 1.24 6.10 5.00
C LEU A 34 0.09 7.01 5.44
N GLY A 35 -0.73 6.59 6.43
CA GLY A 35 -1.81 7.39 7.00
C GLY A 35 -3.15 7.24 6.28
N PHE A 36 -3.26 6.36 5.29
CA PHE A 36 -4.55 6.02 4.71
C PHE A 36 -5.37 5.18 5.68
N ARG A 37 -6.69 5.35 5.62
CA ARG A 37 -7.65 4.62 6.45
C ARG A 37 -8.59 3.84 5.57
N LEU A 38 -8.93 2.63 6.00
CA LEU A 38 -9.92 1.81 5.32
C LEU A 38 -11.28 2.52 5.37
N ARG A 39 -11.80 2.91 4.21
CA ARG A 39 -13.08 3.62 4.09
C ARG A 39 -14.23 2.65 3.83
N ARG A 40 -14.01 1.64 3.00
CA ARG A 40 -15.04 0.66 2.64
C ARG A 40 -14.40 -0.66 2.23
N VAL A 41 -15.06 -1.74 2.62
CA VAL A 41 -14.89 -3.08 2.04
C VAL A 41 -16.20 -3.41 1.33
N ALA A 42 -16.14 -3.66 0.03
CA ALA A 42 -17.32 -4.05 -0.75
C ALA A 42 -16.95 -5.29 -1.58
N GLY A 43 -16.96 -6.46 -0.92
CA GLY A 43 -16.40 -7.69 -1.49
C GLY A 43 -14.87 -7.70 -1.43
N SER A 44 -14.21 -8.24 -2.45
CA SER A 44 -12.74 -8.36 -2.53
C SER A 44 -11.94 -7.03 -2.60
N PRO A 45 -12.45 -5.92 -3.16
CA PRO A 45 -11.72 -4.66 -3.16
C PRO A 45 -11.86 -3.88 -1.84
N HIS A 46 -10.73 -3.38 -1.35
CA HIS A 46 -10.59 -2.47 -0.22
C HIS A 46 -10.30 -1.05 -0.70
N ILE A 47 -11.17 -0.11 -0.32
CA ILE A 47 -11.00 1.31 -0.63
C ILE A 47 -10.42 2.01 0.58
N TYR A 48 -9.27 2.64 0.38
CA TYR A 48 -8.54 3.43 1.36
C TYR A 48 -8.57 4.92 0.98
N ALA A 49 -8.73 5.77 1.98
CA ALA A 49 -8.73 7.22 1.84
C ALA A 49 -7.74 7.85 2.83
N HIS A 50 -7.01 8.88 2.41
CA HIS A 50 -6.18 9.68 3.30
C HIS A 50 -6.96 10.92 3.74
N PRO A 51 -6.95 11.32 5.02
CA PRO A 51 -7.77 12.44 5.51
C PRO A 51 -7.42 13.81 4.90
N HIS A 52 -6.25 13.92 4.26
CA HIS A 52 -5.74 15.15 3.67
C HIS A 52 -5.46 15.05 2.16
N LEU A 53 -5.84 13.95 1.50
CA LEU A 53 -5.66 13.78 0.06
C LEU A 53 -6.99 13.39 -0.59
N ASP A 54 -7.23 13.92 -1.79
CA ASP A 54 -8.40 13.56 -2.59
C ASP A 54 -8.23 12.22 -3.33
N GLU A 55 -6.98 11.74 -3.46
CA GLU A 55 -6.68 10.47 -4.14
C GLU A 55 -7.09 9.25 -3.28
N LEU A 56 -7.95 8.39 -3.84
CA LEU A 56 -8.32 7.11 -3.24
C LEU A 56 -7.40 5.98 -3.70
N VAL A 57 -7.12 5.04 -2.80
CA VAL A 57 -6.38 3.82 -3.09
C VAL A 57 -7.32 2.63 -3.07
N ASN A 58 -7.47 1.95 -4.20
CA ASN A 58 -8.26 0.72 -4.31
C ASN A 58 -7.32 -0.48 -4.40
N LEU A 59 -7.33 -1.33 -3.37
CA LEU A 59 -6.55 -2.55 -3.30
C LEU A 59 -7.43 -3.77 -3.50
N GLN A 60 -7.00 -4.69 -4.33
CA GLN A 60 -7.68 -5.95 -4.60
C GLN A 60 -6.66 -7.07 -4.49
N GLU A 61 -6.97 -8.04 -3.65
CA GLU A 61 -6.19 -9.25 -3.48
C GLU A 61 -6.42 -10.22 -4.65
N VAL A 62 -5.36 -10.91 -5.07
CA VAL A 62 -5.45 -12.11 -5.91
C VAL A 62 -4.52 -13.17 -5.33
N ASN A 63 -5.07 -14.30 -4.87
CA ASN A 63 -4.31 -15.43 -4.31
C ASN A 63 -3.30 -15.00 -3.23
N GLY A 64 -3.69 -14.16 -2.26
CA GLY A 64 -2.80 -13.67 -1.20
C GLY A 64 -1.83 -12.56 -1.62
N GLN A 65 -1.84 -12.12 -2.88
CA GLN A 65 -0.87 -11.17 -3.42
C GLN A 65 -1.51 -9.85 -3.83
N ALA A 66 -0.74 -8.78 -3.67
CA ALA A 66 -1.03 -7.50 -4.29
C ALA A 66 -0.62 -7.52 -5.76
N LYS A 67 -1.42 -6.87 -6.61
CA LYS A 67 -1.08 -6.72 -8.03
C LYS A 67 0.08 -5.71 -8.15
N PRO A 68 1.11 -5.94 -9.00
CA PRO A 68 2.27 -5.05 -9.08
C PRO A 68 1.94 -3.59 -9.39
N TYR A 69 0.87 -3.33 -10.13
CA TYR A 69 0.43 -1.96 -10.40
C TYR A 69 -0.11 -1.24 -9.15
N GLN A 70 -0.71 -1.96 -8.20
CA GLN A 70 -1.21 -1.38 -6.95
C GLN A 70 -0.04 -0.93 -6.08
N VAL A 71 1.02 -1.74 -6.02
CA VAL A 71 2.27 -1.38 -5.33
C VAL A 71 2.90 -0.13 -5.97
N ARG A 72 2.95 -0.07 -7.31
CA ARG A 72 3.43 1.13 -8.04
C ARG A 72 2.57 2.35 -7.76
N GLN A 73 1.24 2.20 -7.77
CA GLN A 73 0.31 3.28 -7.49
C GLN A 73 0.55 3.86 -6.09
N VAL A 74 0.53 3.02 -5.06
CA VAL A 74 0.77 3.45 -3.66
C VAL A 74 2.12 4.14 -3.52
N THR A 75 3.17 3.57 -4.11
CA THR A 75 4.52 4.16 -4.09
C THR A 75 4.55 5.54 -4.74
N ARG A 76 3.89 5.70 -5.90
CA ARG A 76 3.83 6.99 -6.61
C ARG A 76 3.12 8.05 -5.78
N ILE A 77 2.03 7.70 -5.12
CA ILE A 77 1.28 8.61 -4.24
C ILE A 77 2.13 9.03 -3.05
N ALA A 78 2.77 8.05 -2.39
CA ALA A 78 3.66 8.31 -1.26
C ALA A 78 4.79 9.29 -1.62
N LEU A 79 5.43 9.10 -2.78
CA LEU A 79 6.51 9.97 -3.24
C LEU A 79 6.00 11.35 -3.69
N ARG A 80 4.87 11.41 -4.41
CA ARG A 80 4.26 12.66 -4.88
C ARG A 80 3.93 13.60 -3.73
N TYR A 81 3.36 13.07 -2.65
CA TYR A 81 2.93 13.85 -1.49
C TYR A 81 3.90 13.81 -0.31
N ALA A 82 5.11 13.26 -0.51
CA ALA A 82 6.13 13.10 0.53
C ALA A 82 5.57 12.53 1.85
N LEU A 83 4.73 11.50 1.75
CA LEU A 83 3.99 10.97 2.90
C LEU A 83 4.96 10.29 3.90
N PRO A 84 4.92 10.66 5.19
CA PRO A 84 5.74 10.02 6.20
C PRO A 84 5.19 8.64 6.55
N LEU A 85 6.08 7.69 6.84
CA LEU A 85 5.68 6.41 7.43
C LEU A 85 5.46 6.59 8.92
N ARG A 86 4.27 6.24 9.39
CA ARG A 86 3.89 6.25 10.80
C ARG A 86 4.04 4.86 11.37
N SER A 87 4.70 4.76 12.52
CA SER A 87 4.70 3.51 13.30
C SER A 87 3.30 3.27 13.83
N ARG A 88 2.74 2.10 13.54
CA ARG A 88 1.51 1.62 14.17
C ARG A 88 1.82 1.49 15.68
N ARG A 89 1.23 2.37 16.51
CA ARG A 89 1.15 2.15 17.97
C ARG A 89 0.02 1.18 18.26
#